data_AF-A0A382VMQ0-F1
#
_entry.id   AF-A0A382VMQ0-F1
#
_cell.length_a   1.000
_cell.length_b   1.000
_cell.length_c   1.000
_cell.angle_alpha   90.00
_cell.angle_beta   90.00
_cell.angle_gamma   90.00
#
_symmetry.space_group_name_H-M   'P 1'
#
loop_
_entity.id
_entity.type
_entity.pdbx_description
1 polymer ?
#
loop_
_entity_poly.entity_id
_entity_poly.type
_entity_poly.pdbx_seq_one_letter_code
_entity_poly.pdbx_strand_id
1 'polypeptide(L)' 'MLIPVKSIKENPHQPRKVFDSKKMEEMANSIREKGILTPITVK' A
#
# COMPACT_ATOMS: atom_id res chain seq x y z
N MET A 1 -5.78 0.77 -15.52
CA MET A 1 -5.03 2.05 -15.58
C MET A 1 -3.87 1.94 -14.61
N LEU A 2 -2.63 2.20 -15.04
CA LEU A 2 -1.46 2.19 -14.16
C LEU A 2 -1.13 3.64 -13.77
N ILE A 3 -0.83 3.87 -12.50
CA ILE A 3 -0.52 5.19 -11.95
C ILE A 3 0.91 5.13 -11.39
N PRO A 4 1.78 6.11 -11.67
CA PRO A 4 3.11 6.16 -11.06
C PRO A 4 3.04 6.25 -9.54
N VAL A 5 3.84 5.46 -8.83
CA VAL A 5 3.86 5.49 -7.34
C VAL A 5 4.15 6.90 -6.81
N LYS A 6 5.00 7.66 -7.51
CA LYS A 6 5.37 9.04 -7.14
C LYS A 6 4.22 10.05 -7.18
N SER A 7 3.12 9.74 -7.87
CA SER A 7 1.94 10.61 -7.89
C SER A 7 0.94 10.27 -6.79
N ILE A 8 1.16 9.20 -6.03
CA ILE A 8 0.29 8.79 -4.93
C ILE A 8 0.78 9.50 -3.65
N LYS A 9 -0.16 10.07 -2.90
CA LYS A 9 0.07 10.65 -1.58
C LYS A 9 -0.74 9.91 -0.53
N GLU A 10 -0.35 10.04 0.73
CA GLU A 10 -1.11 9.49 1.85
C GLU A 10 -2.50 10.13 1.95
N ASN A 11 -3.48 9.34 2.43
CA ASN A 11 -4.83 9.85 2.67
C ASN A 11 -4.81 10.85 3.85
N PRO A 12 -5.24 12.11 3.66
CA PRO A 12 -5.31 13.10 4.74
C PRO A 12 -6.14 12.62 5.94
N HIS A 13 -7.14 11.78 5.69
CA HIS A 13 -8.04 11.22 6.70
C HIS A 13 -7.67 9.78 7.09
N GLN A 14 -6.41 9.36 6.95
CA GLN A 14 -5.97 8.00 7.29
C GLN A 14 -6.24 7.67 8.78
N PRO A 15 -7.18 6.75 9.10
CA PRO A 15 -7.49 6.39 10.48
C PRO A 15 -6.40 5.53 11.11
N ARG A 16 -5.67 4.73 10.31
CA ARG A 16 -4.59 3.88 10.82
C ARG A 16 -3.30 4.67 10.96
N LYS A 17 -2.88 4.93 12.20
CA LYS A 17 -1.64 5.66 12.51
C LYS A 17 -0.46 4.77 12.86
N VAL A 18 -0.73 3.54 13.31
CA VAL A 18 0.31 2.58 13.71
C VAL A 18 0.33 1.39 12.77
N PHE A 19 1.54 1.08 12.32
CA PHE A 19 1.83 -0.07 11.48
C PHE A 19 2.82 -0.97 12.21
N ASP A 20 2.46 -2.24 12.32
CA ASP A 20 3.36 -3.28 12.82
C ASP A 20 4.43 -3.57 11.76
N SER A 21 5.70 -3.47 12.15
CA SER A 21 6.84 -3.63 11.23
C SER A 21 6.91 -5.02 10.61
N LYS A 22 6.64 -6.06 11.40
CA LYS A 22 6.65 -7.44 10.92
C LYS A 22 5.55 -7.67 9.90
N LYS A 23 4.32 -7.22 10.18
CA LYS A 23 3.20 -7.32 9.22
C LYS A 23 3.45 -6.51 7.95
N MET A 24 4.14 -5.38 8.05
CA MET A 24 4.53 -4.57 6.88
C MET A 24 5.51 -5.33 5.99
N GLU A 25 6.51 -5.99 6.58
CA GLU A 25 7.49 -6.80 5.86
C GLU A 25 6.85 -8.00 5.18
N GLU A 26 5.98 -8.72 5.90
CA GLU A 26 5.19 -9.83 5.34
C GLU A 26 4.34 -9.39 4.13
N MET A 27 3.67 -8.24 4.23
CA MET A 27 2.89 -7.67 3.12
C MET A 27 3.79 -7.29 1.94
N ALA A 28 4.93 -6.65 2.18
CA ALA A 28 5.87 -6.26 1.13
C ALA A 28 6.41 -7.49 0.39
N ASN A 29 6.73 -8.57 1.11
CA ASN A 29 7.19 -9.83 0.51
C ASN A 29 6.09 -10.47 -0.34
N SER A 30 4.84 -10.51 0.16
CA SER A 30 3.69 -10.99 -0.60
C SER A 30 3.48 -10.21 -1.92
N ILE A 31 3.59 -8.88 -1.88
CA ILE A 31 3.48 -8.02 -3.07
C ILE A 31 4.63 -8.28 -4.06
N ARG A 32 5.85 -8.57 -3.60
CA ARG A 32 6.98 -8.91 -4.48
C ARG A 32 6.77 -10.24 -5.22
N GLU A 33 6.18 -11.23 -4.55
CA GLU A 33 5.97 -12.56 -5.13
C GLU A 33 4.73 -12.62 -6.03
N LYS A 34 3.61 -12.04 -5.58
CA LYS A 34 2.29 -12.22 -6.21
C LYS A 34 1.77 -10.96 -6.90
N GLY A 35 2.45 -9.83 -6.73
CA GLY A 35 1.93 -8.52 -7.11
C GLY A 35 0.85 -8.02 -6.15
N ILE A 36 0.24 -6.89 -6.52
CA ILE A 36 -0.89 -6.33 -5.78
C ILE A 36 -2.17 -7.07 -6.20
N LEU A 37 -2.75 -7.84 -5.28
CA LEU A 37 -3.96 -8.62 -5.54
C LEU A 37 -5.21 -7.73 -5.70
N THR A 38 -5.30 -6.68 -4.89
CA THR A 38 -6.47 -5.81 -4.85
C THR A 38 -6.10 -4.39 -5.27
N PRO A 39 -6.86 -3.76 -6.19
CA PRO A 39 -6.62 -2.37 -6.56
C PRO A 39 -6.67 -1.44 -5.35
N ILE A 40 -5.78 -0.45 -5.33
CA ILE A 40 -5.75 0.59 -4.31
C ILE A 40 -6.71 1.71 -4.71
N THR A 41 -7.61 2.09 -3.81
CA THR A 41 -8.50 3.22 -4.02
C THR A 41 -7.73 4.53 -3.88
N VAL A 42 -7.79 5.38 -4.90
CA VAL A 42 -7.19 6.71 -4.92
C VAL A 42 -8.25 7.76 -5.28
N LYS A 43 -8.11 8.98 -4.77
CA LYS A 43 -8.95 10.15 -5.07
C LYS A 43 -8.06 11.36 -5.32
#